data_AF-A0A3M2B072-F1
#
_entry.id   AF-A0A3M2B072-F1
#
_cell.length_a   1.000
_cell.length_b   1.000
_cell.length_c   1.000
_cell.angle_alpha   90.00
_cell.angle_beta   90.00
_cell.angle_gamma   90.00
#
_symmetry.space_group_name_H-M   'P 1'
#
loop_
_entity.id
_entity.type
_entity.pdbx_description
1 polymer ?
#
loop_
_entity_poly.entity_id
_entity_poly.type
_entity_poly.pdbx_seq_one_letter_code
_entity_poly.pdbx_strand_id
1 'polypeptide(L)'
;RCMATVGVVGLAEHELVKYGKAGRRRWLGWKPITRGTAMNPVDHPHGGGEGKTKGKHPESPWGWKTKGYKTRRGKKYSDKLILVTRKGKPLKKGGVK
;
A
#
# COMPACT_ATOMS: atom_id res chain seq x y z
N ARG A 1 -6.30 -6.57 -29.29
CA ARG A 1 -7.71 -6.92 -28.95
C ARG A 1 -7.71 -7.47 -27.52
N CYS A 2 -8.62 -7.04 -26.67
CA CYS A 2 -8.75 -7.56 -25.30
C CYS A 2 -9.97 -8.49 -25.24
N MET A 3 -9.85 -9.60 -24.50
CA MET A 3 -10.95 -10.52 -24.23
C MET A 3 -11.50 -10.23 -22.84
N ALA A 4 -12.80 -10.48 -22.65
CA ALA A 4 -13.47 -10.37 -21.37
C ALA A 4 -14.46 -11.52 -21.21
N THR A 5 -14.65 -11.98 -19.98
CA THR A 5 -15.67 -12.96 -19.61
C THR A 5 -16.83 -12.27 -18.90
N VAL A 6 -18.04 -12.77 -19.10
CA VAL A 6 -19.25 -12.23 -18.46
C VAL A 6 -19.41 -12.84 -17.07
N GLY A 7 -19.62 -12.01 -16.05
CA GLY A 7 -19.89 -12.44 -14.68
C GLY A 7 -18.99 -11.77 -13.63
N VAL A 8 -19.20 -12.17 -12.38
CA VAL A 8 -18.39 -11.73 -11.23
C VAL A 8 -17.48 -12.89 -10.81
N VAL A 9 -16.30 -12.59 -10.30
CA VAL A 9 -15.44 -13.61 -9.67
C VAL A 9 -16.16 -14.18 -8.45
N GLY A 10 -16.24 -15.51 -8.35
CA GLY A 10 -16.90 -16.19 -7.23
C GLY A 10 -16.22 -15.95 -5.88
N LEU A 11 -16.85 -16.45 -4.80
CA LEU A 11 -16.36 -16.34 -3.41
C LEU A 11 -16.25 -14.90 -2.89
N ALA A 12 -17.33 -14.12 -3.01
CA ALA A 12 -17.41 -12.75 -2.50
C ALA A 12 -17.17 -12.65 -0.98
N GLU A 13 -17.52 -13.69 -0.22
CA GLU A 13 -17.40 -13.73 1.25
C GLU A 13 -15.95 -13.91 1.75
N HIS A 14 -14.98 -14.15 0.86
CA HIS A 14 -13.58 -14.34 1.25
C HIS A 14 -13.01 -13.15 2.06
N GLU A 15 -13.54 -11.94 1.86
CA GLU A 15 -13.16 -10.75 2.62
C GLU A 15 -13.50 -10.86 4.13
N LEU A 16 -14.52 -11.65 4.48
CA LEU A 16 -15.00 -11.81 5.86
C LEU A 16 -14.20 -12.83 6.68
N VAL A 17 -13.26 -13.55 6.05
CA VAL A 17 -12.51 -14.64 6.68
C VAL A 17 -11.60 -14.12 7.79
N LYS A 18 -11.79 -14.65 9.01
CA LYS A 18 -10.90 -14.40 10.17
C LYS A 18 -9.99 -15.61 10.42
N TYR A 19 -8.68 -15.40 10.40
CA TYR A 19 -7.70 -16.49 10.54
C TYR A 19 -7.51 -17.02 11.97
N GLY A 20 -7.97 -16.29 12.99
CA GLY A 20 -8.02 -16.70 14.41
C GLY A 20 -6.67 -16.84 15.14
N LYS A 21 -5.65 -17.41 14.50
CA LYS A 21 -4.33 -17.68 15.09
C LYS A 21 -3.18 -17.27 14.17
N ALA A 22 -2.03 -16.95 14.76
CA ALA A 22 -0.82 -16.58 14.02
C ALA A 22 -0.36 -17.70 13.05
N GLY A 23 -0.43 -18.97 13.48
CA GLY A 23 -0.03 -20.12 12.66
C GLY A 23 -0.80 -20.27 11.35
N ARG A 24 -2.08 -19.87 11.30
CA ARG A 24 -2.86 -19.94 10.06
C ARG A 24 -2.31 -19.00 8.99
N ARG A 25 -1.82 -17.81 9.36
CA ARG A 25 -1.13 -16.90 8.43
C ARG A 25 0.19 -17.48 7.94
N ARG A 26 0.91 -18.21 8.80
CA ARG A 26 2.16 -18.89 8.43
C ARG A 26 1.93 -19.95 7.35
N TRP A 27 0.83 -20.72 7.42
CA TRP A 27 0.47 -21.70 6.39
C TRP A 27 0.18 -21.07 5.02
N LEU A 28 -0.22 -19.80 5.00
CA LEU A 28 -0.42 -19.03 3.76
C LEU A 28 0.89 -18.44 3.21
N GLY A 29 2.05 -18.74 3.82
CA GLY A 29 3.36 -18.23 3.41
C GLY A 29 3.74 -16.85 3.97
N TRP A 30 2.92 -16.27 4.84
CA TRP A 30 3.19 -14.94 5.41
C TRP A 30 4.15 -15.04 6.59
N LYS A 31 5.26 -14.28 6.55
CA LYS A 31 6.19 -14.13 7.68
C LYS A 31 5.77 -12.97 8.59
N PRO A 32 6.12 -13.00 9.89
CA PRO A 32 5.88 -11.86 10.77
C PRO A 32 6.65 -10.62 10.28
N ILE A 33 6.03 -9.45 10.36
CA ILE A 33 6.62 -8.16 9.97
C ILE A 33 6.80 -7.33 11.24
N THR A 34 8.00 -6.80 11.46
CA THR A 34 8.33 -5.90 12.57
C THR A 34 7.96 -4.44 12.22
N ARG A 35 7.51 -3.68 13.22
CA ARG A 35 7.14 -2.26 13.02
C ARG A 35 8.41 -1.40 13.04
N GLY A 36 8.47 -0.38 12.19
CA GLY A 36 9.59 0.57 12.16
C GLY A 36 9.86 1.28 13.50
N THR A 37 8.82 1.54 14.30
CA THR A 37 8.96 2.13 15.64
C THR A 37 9.63 1.22 16.67
N ALA A 38 9.76 -0.08 16.37
CA ALA A 38 10.44 -1.05 17.23
C ALA A 38 11.87 -1.32 16.78
N MET A 39 12.35 -0.61 15.75
CA MET A 39 13.69 -0.75 15.18
C MET A 39 14.61 0.38 15.66
N ASN A 40 15.89 0.32 15.27
CA ASN A 40 16.87 1.37 15.55
C ASN A 40 16.85 2.47 14.48
N PRO A 41 17.40 3.67 14.74
CA PRO A 41 17.47 4.76 13.76
C PRO A 41 18.18 4.39 12.45
N VAL A 42 19.11 3.43 12.49
CA VAL A 42 19.84 2.93 11.32
C VAL A 42 18.96 2.08 10.39
N ASP A 43 17.97 1.40 10.94
CA ASP A 43 17.14 0.43 10.20
C ASP A 43 15.88 1.08 9.61
N HIS A 44 15.32 2.07 10.32
CA HIS A 44 14.06 2.68 9.92
C HIS A 44 14.02 4.16 10.29
N PRO A 45 13.41 5.02 9.45
CA PRO A 45 13.19 6.43 9.79
C PRO A 45 12.41 6.68 11.09
N HIS A 46 11.70 5.65 11.60
CA HIS A 46 10.88 5.69 12.81
C HIS A 46 11.54 5.02 14.00
N GLY A 47 12.75 4.47 13.82
CA GLY A 47 13.46 3.78 14.87
C GLY A 47 14.12 4.73 15.86
N GLY A 48 14.36 4.22 17.06
CA GLY A 48 15.00 4.91 18.18
C GLY A 48 14.11 5.87 18.97
N GLY A 49 14.78 6.71 19.78
CA GLY A 49 14.15 7.49 20.85
C GLY A 49 13.99 6.67 22.14
N GLU A 50 13.78 7.36 23.26
CA GLU A 50 13.51 6.72 24.54
C GLU A 50 12.05 6.24 24.61
N GLY A 51 11.84 5.01 25.04
CA GLY A 51 10.51 4.41 25.09
C GLY A 51 9.86 4.28 23.70
N LYS A 52 8.53 4.45 23.63
CA LYS A 52 7.76 4.31 22.39
C LYS A 52 7.38 5.67 21.85
N THR A 53 8.02 6.10 20.76
CA THR A 53 7.80 7.42 20.15
C THR A 53 7.25 7.35 18.72
N LYS A 54 6.63 8.44 18.27
CA LYS A 54 6.12 8.64 16.90
C LYS A 54 6.32 10.11 16.48
N GLY A 55 7.53 10.49 16.07
CA GLY A 55 7.86 11.90 15.76
C GLY A 55 7.71 12.32 14.30
N LYS A 56 7.89 11.40 13.34
CA LYS A 56 7.99 11.73 11.91
C LYS A 56 6.72 11.40 11.13
N HIS A 57 6.60 12.00 9.94
CA HIS A 57 5.59 11.58 8.97
C HIS A 57 5.73 10.06 8.72
N PRO A 58 4.63 9.31 8.55
CA PRO A 58 4.71 7.91 8.21
C PRO A 58 5.51 7.68 6.93
N GLU A 59 6.58 6.92 7.05
CA GLU A 59 7.56 6.63 6.02
C GLU A 59 7.82 5.12 5.98
N SER A 60 8.30 4.66 4.83
CA SER A 60 8.81 3.31 4.63
C SER A 60 10.24 3.19 5.17
N PRO A 61 10.81 1.97 5.27
CA PRO A 61 12.22 1.79 5.66
C PRO A 61 13.19 2.58 4.77
N TRP A 62 12.81 2.84 3.51
CA TRP A 62 13.60 3.60 2.54
C TRP A 62 13.27 5.10 2.49
N GLY A 63 12.51 5.62 3.46
CA GLY A 63 12.19 7.05 3.55
C GLY A 63 11.06 7.55 2.64
N TRP A 64 10.43 6.68 1.84
CA TRP A 64 9.26 7.11 1.06
C TRP A 64 8.03 7.32 1.95
N LYS A 65 7.32 8.43 1.76
CA LYS A 65 6.08 8.76 2.49
C LYS A 65 4.99 7.73 2.21
N THR A 66 4.41 7.13 3.25
CA THR A 66 3.40 6.06 3.13
C THR A 66 1.97 6.56 3.18
N LYS A 67 1.72 7.72 3.82
CA LYS A 67 0.39 8.32 3.92
C LYS A 67 0.20 9.38 2.83
N GLY A 68 -0.74 9.14 1.91
CA GLY A 68 -1.22 10.13 0.94
C GLY A 68 -0.32 10.43 -0.27
N TYR A 69 0.93 9.95 -0.28
CA TYR A 69 1.83 10.10 -1.42
C TYR A 69 1.40 9.21 -2.59
N LYS A 70 1.33 9.76 -3.81
CA LYS A 70 1.02 9.00 -5.02
C LYS A 70 2.32 8.43 -5.61
N THR A 71 2.41 7.11 -5.72
CA THR A 71 3.62 6.43 -6.19
C THR A 71 3.74 6.37 -7.72
N ARG A 72 2.63 6.47 -8.46
CA ARG A 72 2.66 6.50 -9.92
C ARG A 72 3.22 7.85 -10.39
N ARG A 73 4.35 7.79 -11.11
CA ARG A 73 4.92 8.94 -11.82
C ARG A 73 3.95 9.46 -12.88
N GLY A 74 3.87 10.78 -13.01
CA GLY A 74 3.09 11.41 -14.07
C GLY A 74 3.72 11.24 -15.45
N LYS A 75 2.92 11.51 -16.50
CA LYS A 75 3.32 11.49 -17.92
C LYS A 75 3.62 10.08 -18.46
N LYS A 76 3.06 9.02 -17.84
CA LYS A 76 3.17 7.67 -18.40
C LYS A 76 2.35 7.61 -19.70
N TYR A 77 2.81 6.89 -20.72
CA TYR A 77 2.10 6.77 -22.00
C TYR A 77 0.64 6.31 -21.85
N SER A 78 0.38 5.44 -20.87
CA SER A 78 -0.95 4.92 -20.55
C SER A 78 -1.84 5.88 -19.76
N ASP A 79 -1.34 7.03 -19.31
CA ASP A 79 -2.18 8.07 -18.69
C ASP A 79 -3.26 8.56 -19.67
N LYS A 80 -2.96 8.53 -20.98
CA LYS A 80 -3.92 8.90 -22.05
C LYS A 80 -5.13 7.96 -22.14
N LEU A 81 -4.98 6.73 -21.65
CA LEU A 81 -6.02 5.70 -21.69
C LEU A 81 -6.95 5.76 -20.47
N ILE A 82 -6.70 6.66 -19.51
CA ILE A 82 -7.43 6.72 -18.25
C ILE A 82 -8.29 7.98 -18.21
N LEU A 83 -9.60 7.79 -18.13
CA LEU A 83 -10.58 8.88 -18.15
C LEU A 83 -10.77 9.50 -16.76
N VAL A 84 -10.88 8.66 -15.72
CA VAL A 84 -11.16 9.08 -14.34
C VAL A 84 -10.22 8.39 -13.35
N THR A 85 -9.92 9.09 -12.26
CA THR A 85 -9.18 8.50 -11.14
C THR A 85 -10.07 7.58 -10.33
N ARG A 86 -9.47 6.69 -9.52
CA ARG A 86 -10.21 5.80 -8.60
C ARG A 86 -11.17 6.53 -7.65
N LYS A 87 -10.94 7.82 -7.37
CA LYS A 87 -11.81 8.66 -6.53
C LYS A 87 -12.89 9.43 -7.33
N GLY A 88 -13.13 9.05 -8.60
CA GLY A 88 -14.12 9.69 -9.47
C GLY A 88 -13.73 11.06 -10.03
N LYS A 89 -12.53 11.57 -9.75
CA LYS A 89 -12.07 12.88 -10.27
C LYS A 89 -11.43 12.71 -11.65
N PRO A 90 -11.61 13.65 -12.60
CA PRO A 90 -10.89 13.65 -13.88
C PRO A 90 -9.37 13.65 -13.68
N LEU A 91 -8.63 13.03 -14.61
CA LEU A 91 -7.17 13.06 -14.55
C LEU A 91 -6.67 14.49 -14.81
N LYS A 92 -5.90 15.05 -13.87
CA LYS A 92 -5.27 16.35 -14.06
C LYS A 92 -4.22 16.26 -15.16
N LYS A 93 -4.41 16.99 -16.27
CA LYS A 93 -3.37 17.17 -17.30
C LYS A 93 -2.12 17.76 -16.63
N GLY A 94 -0.99 17.06 -16.72
CA GLY A 94 0.32 17.55 -16.25
C GLY A 94 0.58 17.57 -14.74
N GLY A 95 -0.30 17.01 -13.89
CA GLY A 95 -0.19 17.15 -12.43
C GLY A 95 0.76 16.17 -11.75
N VAL A 96 2.07 16.37 -11.91
CA VAL A 96 3.05 15.95 -10.88
C VAL A 96 2.94 16.96 -9.73
N LYS A 97 2.70 16.48 -8.52
CA LYS A 97 3.25 17.09 -7.31
C LYS A 97 4.37 16.18 -6.85
#